data_AF-A0A9E3WRF8-F1
#
_entry.id   AF-A0A9E3WRF8-F1
#
_cell.length_a   1.000
_cell.length_b   1.000
_cell.length_c   1.000
_cell.angle_alpha   90.00
_cell.angle_beta   90.00
_cell.angle_gamma   90.00
#
_symmetry.space_group_name_H-M   'P 1'
#
loop_
_entity.id
_entity.type
_entity.pdbx_description
1 polymer ?
#
loop_
_entity_poly.entity_id
_entity_poly.type
_entity_poly.pdbx_seq_one_letter_code
_entity_poly.pdbx_strand_id
1 'polypeptide(L)'
;MTAKLTKELADALHATGESELEVVDPDTQRVYFVVDADIHRQAMDALRRQQDRDAIAQGIAEMEAGEGTPLDEAFEDIRATLSLRQRQQ
;
A
#
# COMPACT_ATOMS: atom_id res chain seq x y z
N MET A 1 10.57 11.67 -13.46
CA MET A 1 10.37 13.09 -13.80
C MET A 1 9.20 13.60 -12.98
N THR A 2 9.31 14.76 -12.35
CA THR A 2 8.21 15.37 -11.57
C THR A 2 7.52 16.40 -12.45
N ALA A 3 6.28 16.13 -12.85
CA ALA A 3 5.47 17.10 -13.57
C ALA A 3 5.06 18.23 -12.61
N LYS A 4 5.12 19.48 -13.08
CA LYS A 4 4.65 20.63 -12.31
C LYS A 4 3.19 20.87 -12.63
N LEU A 5 2.39 21.17 -11.61
CA LEU A 5 1.01 21.62 -11.80
C LEU A 5 1.00 22.95 -12.57
N THR A 6 -0.01 23.14 -13.40
CA THR A 6 -0.33 24.46 -13.95
C THR A 6 -0.81 25.37 -12.83
N LYS A 7 -0.73 26.69 -13.03
CA LYS A 7 -1.18 27.65 -12.02
C LYS A 7 -2.65 27.46 -11.64
N GLU A 8 -3.50 27.20 -12.63
CA GLU A 8 -4.93 26.94 -12.42
C GLU A 8 -5.19 25.71 -11.54
N LEU A 9 -4.46 24.60 -11.78
CA LEU A 9 -4.57 23.39 -10.96
C LEU A 9 -4.00 23.60 -9.55
N ALA A 10 -2.93 24.38 -9.42
CA ALA A 10 -2.38 24.73 -8.11
C ALA A 10 -3.36 25.61 -7.31
N ASP A 11 -3.99 26.59 -7.95
CA ASP A 11 -4.98 27.46 -7.32
C ASP A 11 -6.24 26.66 -6.92
N ALA A 12 -6.69 25.72 -7.77
CA ALA A 12 -7.79 24.81 -7.45
C ALA A 12 -7.45 23.89 -6.26
N LEU A 13 -6.23 23.34 -6.21
CA LEU A 13 -5.78 22.51 -5.10
C LEU A 13 -5.66 23.30 -3.78
N HIS A 14 -5.22 24.55 -3.83
CA HIS A 14 -5.20 25.39 -2.63
C HIS A 14 -6.62 25.77 -2.17
N ALA A 15 -7.57 25.90 -3.10
CA ALA A 15 -8.97 26.19 -2.78
C ALA A 15 -9.71 25.01 -2.13
N THR A 16 -9.30 23.76 -2.40
CA THR A 16 -9.82 22.56 -1.71
C THR A 16 -9.25 22.40 -0.30
N GLY A 17 -8.17 23.10 0.05
CA GLY A 17 -7.57 23.08 1.38
C GLY A 17 -6.95 21.72 1.71
N GLU A 18 -7.41 21.08 2.79
CA GLU A 18 -6.98 19.73 3.19
C GLU A 18 -7.70 18.61 2.42
N SER A 19 -8.62 18.96 1.52
CA SER A 19 -9.36 17.99 0.70
C SER A 19 -8.65 17.70 -0.62
N GLU A 20 -8.87 16.50 -1.14
CA GLU A 20 -8.40 16.06 -2.45
C GLU A 20 -9.03 16.86 -3.61
N LEU A 21 -8.23 17.13 -4.64
CA LEU A 21 -8.69 17.72 -5.89
C LEU A 21 -8.95 16.61 -6.90
N GLU A 22 -10.20 16.49 -7.34
CA GLU A 22 -10.58 15.60 -8.43
C GLU A 22 -10.19 16.20 -9.79
N VAL A 23 -9.49 15.42 -10.61
CA VAL A 23 -9.03 15.81 -11.94
C VAL A 23 -9.45 14.73 -12.93
N VAL A 24 -10.18 15.13 -13.97
CA VAL A 24 -10.62 14.22 -15.04
C VAL A 24 -9.67 14.35 -16.22
N ASP A 25 -9.12 13.22 -16.67
CA ASP A 25 -8.43 13.14 -17.95
C ASP A 25 -9.46 13.25 -19.09
N PRO A 26 -9.41 14.28 -19.93
CA PRO A 26 -10.41 14.51 -20.97
C PRO A 26 -10.39 13.44 -22.08
N ASP A 27 -9.26 12.77 -22.31
CA ASP A 27 -9.12 11.79 -23.39
C ASP A 27 -9.61 10.41 -22.96
N THR A 28 -9.37 10.04 -21.70
CA THR A 28 -9.69 8.71 -21.17
C THR A 28 -10.90 8.68 -20.24
N GLN A 29 -11.42 9.85 -19.86
CA GLN A 29 -12.45 10.02 -18.82
C GLN A 29 -12.10 9.39 -17.47
N ARG A 30 -10.81 9.14 -17.23
CA ARG A 30 -10.33 8.61 -15.95
C ARG A 30 -10.29 9.73 -14.93
N VAL A 31 -10.74 9.40 -13.72
CA VAL A 31 -10.72 10.29 -12.58
C VAL A 31 -9.44 10.04 -11.78
N TYR A 32 -8.71 11.11 -11.52
CA TYR A 32 -7.52 11.14 -10.69
C TYR A 32 -7.77 12.05 -9.48
N PHE A 33 -7.18 11.72 -8.33
CA PHE A 33 -7.21 12.57 -7.15
C PHE A 33 -5.81 13.11 -6.87
N VAL A 34 -5.70 14.42 -6.72
CA VAL A 34 -4.47 15.11 -6.36
C VAL A 34 -4.55 15.52 -4.90
N VAL A 35 -3.58 15.11 -4.12
CA VAL A 35 -3.45 15.42 -2.69
C VAL A 35 -2.03 15.89 -2.38
N ASP A 36 -1.89 16.63 -1.30
CA ASP A 36 -0.57 16.98 -0.78
C ASP A 36 0.22 15.71 -0.38
N ALA A 37 1.53 15.74 -0.62
CA ALA A 37 2.39 14.59 -0.38
C ALA A 37 2.46 14.18 1.10
N ASP A 38 2.33 15.13 2.03
CA ASP A 38 2.34 14.85 3.45
C ASP A 38 1.00 14.25 3.90
N ILE A 39 -0.13 14.71 3.34
CA ILE A 39 -1.46 14.11 3.56
C ILE A 39 -1.46 12.66 3.06
N HIS A 40 -0.96 12.42 1.83
CA HIS A 40 -0.84 11.07 1.29
C HIS A 40 0.02 10.17 2.17
N ARG A 41 1.17 10.66 2.65
CA ARG A 41 2.06 9.89 3.53
C ARG A 41 1.38 9.51 4.84
N GLN A 42 0.71 10.48 5.47
CA GLN A 42 -0.03 10.23 6.72
C GLN A 42 -1.14 9.20 6.53
N ALA A 43 -1.90 9.30 5.43
CA ALA A 43 -2.96 8.34 5.11
C ALA A 43 -2.40 6.92 4.87
N MET A 44 -1.30 6.79 4.12
CA MET A 44 -0.65 5.50 3.87
C MET A 44 -0.05 4.89 5.14
N ASP A 45 0.56 5.71 6.00
CA ASP A 45 1.08 5.25 7.29
C ASP A 45 -0.05 4.76 8.21
N ALA A 46 -1.19 5.45 8.24
CA ALA A 46 -2.36 5.03 9.00
C ALA A 46 -2.93 3.70 8.46
N LEU A 47 -3.06 3.57 7.14
CA LEU A 47 -3.51 2.34 6.48
C LEU A 47 -2.58 1.17 6.79
N ARG A 48 -1.27 1.38 6.72
CA ARG A 48 -0.28 0.36 7.04
C ARG A 48 -0.40 -0.12 8.49
N ARG A 49 -0.54 0.81 9.45
CA ARG A 49 -0.75 0.45 10.86
C ARG A 49 -2.03 -0.34 11.08
N GLN A 50 -3.09 -0.05 10.32
CA GLN A 50 -4.32 -0.83 10.38
C GLN A 50 -4.10 -2.25 9.84
N GLN A 51 -3.48 -2.38 8.67
CA GLN A 51 -3.15 -3.68 8.08
C GLN A 51 -2.26 -4.52 9.00
N ASP A 52 -1.27 -3.89 9.65
CA ASP A 52 -0.40 -4.56 10.62
C ASP A 52 -1.21 -5.10 11.81
N ARG A 53 -2.18 -4.33 12.32
CA ARG A 53 -3.07 -4.77 13.42
C ARG A 53 -3.96 -5.92 12.99
N ASP A 54 -4.55 -5.83 11.81
CA ASP A 54 -5.43 -6.87 11.27
C ASP A 54 -4.65 -8.18 11.04
N ALA A 55 -3.43 -8.10 10.53
CA ALA A 55 -2.54 -9.24 10.36
C ALA A 55 -2.14 -9.89 11.69
N ILE A 56 -1.87 -9.09 12.73
CA ILE A 56 -1.59 -9.62 14.08
C ILE A 56 -2.83 -10.32 14.65
N ALA A 57 -4.00 -9.71 14.54
CA ALA A 57 -5.25 -10.29 15.02
C ALA A 57 -5.56 -11.61 14.31
N GLN A 58 -5.36 -11.66 12.98
CA GLN A 58 -5.50 -12.87 12.20
C GLN A 58 -4.51 -13.95 12.66
N GLY A 59 -3.23 -13.64 12.81
CA GLY A 59 -2.23 -14.61 13.26
C GLY A 59 -2.50 -15.17 14.66
N ILE A 60 -3.06 -14.36 15.57
CA ILE A 60 -3.52 -14.84 16.89
C ILE A 60 -4.69 -15.82 16.72
N ALA A 61 -5.67 -15.50 15.88
CA ALA A 61 -6.82 -16.38 15.63
C ALA A 61 -6.39 -17.72 15.00
N GLU A 62 -5.47 -17.69 14.04
CA GLU A 62 -4.87 -18.89 13.42
C GLU A 62 -4.13 -19.74 14.46
N MET A 63 -3.37 -19.10 15.36
CA MET A 63 -2.69 -19.79 16.46
C MET A 63 -3.69 -20.44 17.42
N GLU A 64 -4.76 -19.74 17.81
CA GLU A 64 -5.82 -20.27 18.69
C GLU A 64 -6.60 -21.41 18.03
N ALA A 65 -6.77 -21.36 16.71
CA ALA A 65 -7.37 -22.43 15.90
C ALA A 65 -6.42 -23.63 15.68
N GLY A 66 -5.15 -23.50 16.05
CA GLY A 66 -4.14 -24.54 15.87
C GLY A 66 -3.59 -24.63 14.45
N GLU A 67 -3.75 -23.60 13.63
CA GLU A 67 -3.30 -23.50 12.23
C GLU A 67 -1.81 -23.12 12.11
N GLY A 68 -1.05 -23.18 13.21
CA GLY A 68 0.38 -22.91 13.21
C GLY A 68 1.20 -24.02 12.54
N THR A 69 2.27 -23.65 11.84
CA THR A 69 3.24 -24.61 11.28
C THR A 69 4.42 -24.80 12.24
N PRO A 70 4.87 -26.05 12.49
CA PRO A 70 6.10 -26.31 13.23
C PRO A 70 7.30 -25.61 12.60
N LEU A 71 8.24 -25.17 13.45
CA LEU A 71 9.38 -24.38 13.01
C LEU A 71 10.26 -25.12 12.00
N ASP A 72 10.47 -26.42 12.20
CA ASP A 72 11.30 -27.24 11.31
C ASP A 72 10.69 -27.37 9.91
N GLU A 73 9.38 -27.59 9.82
CA GLU A 73 8.63 -27.65 8.55
C GLU A 73 8.70 -26.31 7.80
N ALA A 74 8.52 -25.19 8.52
CA ALA A 74 8.63 -23.86 7.92
C ALA A 74 10.04 -23.59 7.36
N PHE A 75 11.09 -24.05 8.03
CA PHE A 75 12.47 -23.91 7.54
C PHE A 75 12.75 -24.79 6.31
N GLU A 76 12.17 -25.98 6.24
CA GLU A 76 12.26 -26.84 5.06
C GLU A 76 11.62 -26.19 3.83
N ASP A 77 10.43 -25.61 3.99
CA ASP A 77 9.71 -24.91 2.91
C ASP A 77 10.48 -23.68 2.38
N ILE A 78 11.05 -22.89 3.29
CA ILE A 78 11.88 -21.73 2.92
C ILE A 78 13.12 -22.18 2.14
N ARG A 79 13.80 -23.23 2.61
CA ARG A 79 14.99 -23.78 1.93
C ARG A 79 14.63 -24.33 0.55
N ALA A 80 13.52 -25.06 0.43
CA ALA A 80 13.04 -25.57 -0.85
C ALA A 80 12.79 -24.42 -1.85
N THR A 81 12.11 -23.36 -1.40
CA THR A 81 11.80 -22.19 -2.22
C THR A 81 13.05 -21.45 -2.71
N LEU A 82 14.02 -21.22 -1.82
CA LEU A 82 15.28 -20.55 -2.18
C LEU A 82 16.14 -21.40 -3.11
N SER A 83 16.17 -22.72 -2.90
CA SER A 83 16.92 -23.67 -3.75
C SER A 83 16.34 -23.74 -5.17
N LEU A 84 15.02 -23.62 -5.31
CA LEU A 84 14.34 -23.59 -6.60
C LEU A 84 14.68 -22.31 -7.40
N ARG A 85 14.76 -21.16 -6.74
CA ARG A 85 15.16 -19.90 -7.40
C ARG A 85 16.60 -19.89 -7.88
N GLN A 86 17.52 -20.51 -7.12
CA GLN A 86 18.94 -20.59 -7.51
C GLN A 86 19.19 -21.47 -8.74
N ARG A 87 18.31 -22.41 -9.06
CA ARG A 87 18.42 -23.26 -10.26
C ARG A 87 17.86 -22.62 -11.54
N GLN A 88 17.13 -21.51 -11.40
CA GLN A 88 16.51 -20.78 -12.52
C GLN A 88 17.32 -19.55 -12.96
N GLN A 89 18.43 -19.24 -12.28
CA GLN A 89 19.41 -18.21 -12.65
C GLN A 89 20.65 -18.85 -13.25
#